data_AF-A0A9E2JNL6-F1
#
_entry.id   AF-A0A9E2JNL6-F1
#
_cell.length_a   1.000
_cell.length_b   1.000
_cell.length_c   1.000
_cell.angle_alpha   90.00
_cell.angle_beta   90.00
_cell.angle_gamma   90.00
#
_symmetry.space_group_name_H-M   'P 1'
#
loop_
_entity.id
_entity.type
_entity.pdbx_description
1 polymer ?
#
loop_
_entity_poly.entity_id
_entity_poly.type
_entity_poly.pdbx_seq_one_letter_code
_entity_poly.pdbx_strand_id
1 'polypeptide(L)'
;MRAILLSAILTMASAPLHADIAFQAARMAPGSLMVIEDGHGAFQSHVARGQQNGLFRFDTYESKGKRPVFLGSYYTNDRGEVVREVTAAGLITRFEPYRCARTMGRCAYVIIHSDGFREIRQRVTRETALGLAWKEWGLDGLVSTGALELDQLGAAMKGWARDHQSGVKTRSRRILLALN
;
A
#
# COMPACT_ATOMS: atom_id res chain seq x y z
N MET A 1 -11.86 -63.79 -6.64
CA MET A 1 -11.91 -62.64 -5.70
C MET A 1 -11.62 -61.38 -6.51
N ARG A 2 -12.58 -60.45 -6.61
CA ARG A 2 -12.48 -59.19 -7.37
C ARG A 2 -11.75 -58.15 -6.51
N ALA A 3 -10.59 -57.68 -6.94
CA ALA A 3 -9.93 -56.53 -6.33
C ALA A 3 -10.51 -55.26 -6.95
N ILE A 4 -11.24 -54.47 -6.14
CA ILE A 4 -11.72 -53.14 -6.52
C ILE A 4 -10.66 -52.16 -6.06
N LEU A 5 -9.88 -51.61 -7.00
CA LEU A 5 -8.98 -50.48 -6.77
C LEU A 5 -9.82 -49.20 -6.73
N LEU A 6 -10.07 -48.68 -5.52
CA LEU A 6 -10.57 -47.31 -5.34
C LEU A 6 -9.42 -46.33 -5.57
N SER A 7 -9.38 -45.71 -6.75
CA SER A 7 -8.54 -44.54 -6.99
C SER A 7 -9.19 -43.31 -6.35
N ALA A 8 -8.70 -42.93 -5.17
CA ALA A 8 -9.05 -41.65 -4.54
C ALA A 8 -8.42 -40.51 -5.34
N ILE A 9 -9.25 -39.74 -6.06
CA ILE A 9 -8.85 -38.48 -6.68
C ILE A 9 -8.64 -37.48 -5.52
N LEU A 10 -7.38 -37.23 -5.15
CA LEU A 10 -7.01 -36.07 -4.34
C LEU A 10 -7.30 -34.83 -5.19
N THR A 11 -8.47 -34.22 -5.00
CA THR A 11 -8.68 -32.83 -5.38
C THR A 11 -7.77 -31.99 -4.49
N MET A 12 -6.60 -31.59 -5.02
CA MET A 12 -5.84 -30.51 -4.41
C MET A 12 -6.68 -29.25 -4.52
N ALA A 13 -7.50 -28.98 -3.51
CA ALA A 13 -8.06 -27.66 -3.29
C ALA A 13 -6.86 -26.74 -3.03
N SER A 14 -6.36 -26.09 -4.07
CA SER A 14 -5.53 -24.92 -3.95
C SER A 14 -6.38 -23.89 -3.22
N ALA A 15 -6.22 -23.82 -1.89
CA ALA A 15 -6.69 -22.67 -1.14
C ALA A 15 -6.18 -21.44 -1.89
N PRO A 16 -7.04 -20.47 -2.25
CA PRO A 16 -6.55 -19.24 -2.84
C PRO A 16 -5.50 -18.71 -1.87
N LEU A 17 -4.25 -18.58 -2.35
CA LEU A 17 -3.19 -17.95 -1.59
C LEU A 17 -3.59 -16.48 -1.49
N HIS A 18 -4.37 -16.15 -0.45
CA HIS A 18 -4.72 -14.80 -0.10
C HIS A 18 -3.41 -14.05 0.11
N ALA A 19 -3.17 -13.04 -0.74
CA ALA A 19 -2.01 -12.18 -0.59
C ALA A 19 -2.06 -11.53 0.80
N ASP A 20 -0.99 -11.68 1.59
CA ASP A 20 -0.90 -10.99 2.87
C ASP A 20 -1.06 -9.49 2.64
N ILE A 21 -1.99 -8.87 3.37
CA ILE A 21 -2.20 -7.44 3.26
C ILE A 21 -1.01 -6.65 3.79
N ALA A 22 -0.22 -7.25 4.68
CA ALA A 22 1.04 -6.69 5.15
C ALA A 22 2.00 -6.61 3.97
N PHE A 23 2.60 -5.44 3.78
CA PHE A 23 3.64 -5.28 2.79
C PHE A 23 4.96 -5.72 3.41
N GLN A 24 5.55 -6.78 2.85
CA GLN A 24 6.82 -7.36 3.28
C GLN A 24 7.99 -6.44 2.90
N ALA A 25 8.06 -5.25 3.50
CA ALA A 25 9.05 -4.22 3.17
C ALA A 25 10.50 -4.72 3.30
N ALA A 26 10.76 -5.67 4.20
CA ALA A 26 12.06 -6.33 4.34
C ALA A 26 12.52 -7.10 3.09
N ARG A 27 11.60 -7.52 2.22
CA ARG A 27 11.91 -8.18 0.94
C ARG A 27 12.34 -7.18 -0.14
N MET A 28 12.18 -5.88 0.11
CA MET A 28 12.61 -4.81 -0.79
C MET A 28 14.01 -4.36 -0.39
N ALA A 29 15.03 -5.09 -0.85
CA ALA A 29 16.42 -4.71 -0.61
C ALA A 29 16.72 -3.30 -1.16
N PRO A 30 17.68 -2.54 -0.59
CA PRO A 30 18.05 -1.23 -1.10
C PRO A 30 18.31 -1.26 -2.61
N GLY A 31 17.71 -0.34 -3.36
CA GLY A 31 17.74 -0.32 -4.83
C GLY A 31 16.54 -0.99 -5.51
N SER A 32 15.73 -1.76 -4.77
CA SER A 32 14.47 -2.29 -5.30
C SER A 32 13.54 -1.14 -5.71
N LEU A 33 12.81 -1.32 -6.81
CA LEU A 33 12.00 -0.30 -7.46
C LEU A 33 10.59 -0.82 -7.73
N MET A 34 9.59 -0.05 -7.33
CA MET A 34 8.20 -0.24 -7.74
C MET A 34 7.74 0.99 -8.51
N VAL A 35 7.16 0.80 -9.71
CA VAL A 35 6.61 1.90 -10.51
C VAL A 35 5.12 1.69 -10.73
N ILE A 36 4.35 2.70 -10.36
CA ILE A 36 2.90 2.74 -10.46
C ILE A 36 2.51 3.84 -11.46
N GLU A 37 1.70 3.48 -12.44
CA GLU A 37 1.07 4.40 -13.37
C GLU A 37 -0.35 4.73 -12.88
N ASP A 38 -0.75 5.99 -12.90
CA ASP A 38 -2.13 6.41 -12.65
C ASP A 38 -3.01 6.35 -13.93
N GLY A 39 -4.32 6.49 -13.78
CA GLY A 39 -5.27 6.46 -14.89
C GLY A 39 -5.13 7.62 -15.90
N HIS A 40 -4.24 8.58 -15.64
CA HIS A 40 -3.95 9.72 -16.48
C HIS A 40 -2.54 9.63 -17.12
N GLY A 41 -1.84 8.51 -16.95
CA GLY A 41 -0.52 8.26 -17.52
C GLY A 41 0.64 8.91 -16.75
N ALA A 42 0.40 9.42 -15.54
CA ALA A 42 1.48 9.85 -14.66
C ALA A 42 2.09 8.64 -13.93
N PHE A 43 3.40 8.65 -13.76
CA PHE A 43 4.10 7.57 -13.05
C PHE A 43 4.61 8.05 -11.71
N GLN A 44 4.48 7.20 -10.69
CA GLN A 44 5.15 7.31 -9.42
C GLN A 44 6.08 6.12 -9.20
N SER A 45 7.32 6.40 -8.87
CA SER A 45 8.35 5.41 -8.57
C SER A 45 8.65 5.42 -7.07
N HIS A 46 8.69 4.24 -6.46
CA HIS A 46 9.05 4.03 -5.07
C HIS A 46 10.34 3.22 -5.02
N VAL A 47 11.42 3.82 -4.53
CA VAL A 47 12.76 3.23 -4.46
C VAL A 47 13.08 2.87 -3.02
N ALA A 48 13.32 1.59 -2.75
CA ALA A 48 13.73 1.12 -1.44
C ALA A 48 15.13 1.65 -1.10
N ARG A 49 15.27 2.27 0.08
CA ARG A 49 16.54 2.81 0.58
C ARG A 49 17.14 1.98 1.72
N GLY A 50 16.46 0.93 2.13
CA GLY A 50 16.83 0.11 3.29
C GLY A 50 16.18 0.60 4.58
N GLN A 51 16.75 0.18 5.70
CA GLN A 51 16.22 0.45 7.02
C GLN A 51 16.96 1.62 7.70
N GLN A 52 16.20 2.48 8.38
CA GLN A 52 16.72 3.59 9.18
C GLN A 52 15.95 3.63 10.50
N ASN A 53 16.65 3.49 11.62
CA ASN A 53 16.08 3.49 12.97
C ASN A 53 14.90 2.51 13.12
N GLY A 54 15.06 1.29 12.60
CA GLY A 54 14.02 0.25 12.65
C GLY A 54 12.92 0.37 11.58
N LEU A 55 12.87 1.46 10.79
CA LEU A 55 11.83 1.68 9.77
C LEU A 55 12.38 1.50 8.35
N PHE A 56 11.59 0.94 7.44
CA PHE A 56 11.94 0.82 6.03
C PHE A 56 11.65 2.13 5.31
N ARG A 57 12.66 2.70 4.65
CA ARG A 57 12.54 3.96 3.90
C ARG A 57 12.35 3.70 2.42
N PHE A 58 11.43 4.43 1.82
CA PHE A 58 11.20 4.45 0.37
C PHE A 58 11.21 5.90 -0.11
N ASP A 59 12.03 6.19 -1.12
CA ASP A 59 12.02 7.47 -1.82
C ASP A 59 10.97 7.43 -2.92
N THR A 60 10.19 8.50 -3.06
CA THR A 60 9.14 8.62 -4.06
C THR A 60 9.50 9.68 -5.09
N TYR A 61 9.31 9.34 -6.36
CA TYR A 61 9.53 10.22 -7.49
C TYR A 61 8.28 10.26 -8.36
N GLU A 62 7.91 11.43 -8.86
CA GLU A 62 6.91 11.57 -9.92
C GLU A 62 7.60 11.81 -11.26
N SER A 63 7.16 11.13 -12.31
CA SER A 63 7.56 11.45 -13.67
C SER A 63 6.32 11.74 -14.50
N LYS A 64 6.01 13.03 -14.65
CA LYS A 64 5.24 13.58 -15.77
C LYS A 64 6.24 14.15 -16.78
N GLY A 65 6.78 13.31 -17.67
CA GLY A 65 7.73 13.73 -18.71
C GLY A 65 9.11 13.07 -18.65
N LYS A 66 10.14 13.73 -19.21
CA LYS A 66 11.47 13.13 -19.49
C LYS A 66 12.38 12.95 -18.26
N ARG A 67 12.06 13.53 -17.10
CA ARG A 67 12.90 13.43 -15.89
C ARG A 67 12.04 13.19 -14.64
N PRO A 68 12.43 12.22 -13.79
CA PRO A 68 11.76 12.02 -12.50
C PRO A 68 12.07 13.18 -11.54
N VAL A 69 11.04 13.65 -10.84
CA VAL A 69 11.11 14.68 -9.80
C VAL A 69 10.98 13.99 -8.45
N PHE A 70 11.93 14.24 -7.55
CA PHE A 70 11.86 13.72 -6.18
C PHE A 70 10.73 14.41 -5.42
N LEU A 71 9.78 13.63 -4.90
CA LEU A 71 8.65 14.13 -4.10
C LEU A 71 8.92 14.09 -2.60
N GLY A 72 9.79 13.18 -2.16
CA GLY A 72 10.03 12.93 -0.75
C GLY A 72 10.24 11.45 -0.44
N SER A 73 10.12 11.10 0.83
CA SER A 73 10.27 9.73 1.32
C SER A 73 9.13 9.36 2.26
N TYR A 74 8.74 8.09 2.27
CA TYR A 74 7.89 7.53 3.32
C TYR A 74 8.62 6.42 4.07
N TYR A 75 8.20 6.21 5.30
CA TYR A 75 8.79 5.25 6.23
C TYR A 75 7.72 4.30 6.70
N THR A 76 8.01 3.00 6.64
CA THR A 76 7.09 1.96 7.09
C THR A 76 7.67 1.14 8.23
N ASN A 77 6.80 0.56 9.05
CA ASN A 77 7.19 -0.53 9.94
C ASN A 77 7.38 -1.85 9.15
N ASP A 78 7.61 -2.93 9.89
CA ASP A 78 7.78 -4.30 9.40
C ASP A 78 6.57 -4.87 8.64
N ARG A 79 5.36 -4.40 8.97
CA ARG A 79 4.11 -4.74 8.26
C ARG A 79 3.84 -3.85 7.03
N GLY A 80 4.73 -2.90 6.75
CA GLY A 80 4.55 -1.95 5.66
C GLY A 80 3.50 -0.87 5.93
N GLU A 81 3.11 -0.66 7.19
CA GLU A 81 2.29 0.47 7.60
C GLU A 81 3.13 1.74 7.63
N VAL A 82 2.63 2.80 6.99
CA VAL A 82 3.32 4.08 6.95
C VAL A 82 3.22 4.77 8.30
N VAL A 83 4.37 5.13 8.88
CA VAL A 83 4.47 5.85 10.16
C VAL A 83 4.88 7.31 9.98
N ARG A 84 5.53 7.63 8.86
CA ARG A 84 6.04 8.97 8.56
C ARG A 84 6.21 9.19 7.07
N GLU A 85 5.90 10.40 6.64
CA GLU A 85 6.20 10.94 5.30
C GLU A 85 7.04 12.21 5.46
N VAL A 86 7.98 12.43 4.54
CA VAL A 86 8.85 13.60 4.49
C VAL A 86 8.85 14.12 3.06
N THR A 87 8.42 15.35 2.84
CA THR A 87 8.40 15.94 1.48
C THR A 87 9.82 16.30 1.02
N ALA A 88 9.99 16.60 -0.27
CA ALA A 88 11.26 17.09 -0.81
C ALA A 88 11.76 18.38 -0.13
N ALA A 89 10.86 19.19 0.41
CA ALA A 89 11.18 20.39 1.19
C ALA A 89 11.49 20.09 2.67
N GLY A 90 11.44 18.82 3.10
CA GLY A 90 11.70 18.41 4.48
C GLY A 90 10.51 18.55 5.42
N LEU A 91 9.31 18.85 4.91
CA LEU A 91 8.10 18.89 5.75
C LEU A 91 7.72 17.47 6.17
N ILE A 92 7.46 17.28 7.46
CA ILE A 92 7.24 15.96 8.05
C ILE A 92 5.78 15.80 8.42
N THR A 93 5.17 14.73 7.95
CA THR A 93 3.87 14.23 8.41
C THR A 93 4.08 12.93 9.17
N ARG A 94 3.49 12.77 10.36
CA ARG A 94 3.57 11.54 11.17
C ARG A 94 2.19 10.92 11.32
N PHE A 95 2.16 9.61 11.48
CA PHE A 95 0.95 8.84 11.68
C PHE A 95 1.04 8.05 12.99
N GLU A 96 0.11 8.28 13.91
CA GLU A 96 0.09 7.64 15.23
C GLU A 96 -1.17 6.76 15.38
N PRO A 97 -1.05 5.43 15.59
CA PRO A 97 0.20 4.66 15.64
C PRO A 97 0.85 4.47 14.26
N TYR A 98 0.05 4.51 13.18
CA TYR A 98 0.44 4.40 11.77
C TYR A 98 -0.81 4.62 10.89
N ARG A 99 -0.65 4.71 9.56
CA ARG A 99 -1.71 5.10 8.59
C ARG A 99 -2.84 4.07 8.36
N CYS A 100 -2.85 2.95 9.09
CA CYS A 100 -3.83 1.86 9.04
C CYS A 100 -4.09 1.24 7.64
N ALA A 101 -3.20 1.45 6.67
CA ALA A 101 -3.40 1.04 5.29
C ALA A 101 -3.35 -0.50 5.12
N ARG A 102 -2.66 -1.19 6.03
CA ARG A 102 -2.40 -2.64 6.05
C ARG A 102 -3.00 -3.32 7.28
N THR A 103 -4.00 -2.69 7.92
CA THR A 103 -4.66 -3.22 9.12
C THR A 103 -6.10 -3.60 8.81
N MET A 104 -6.44 -4.88 9.01
CA MET A 104 -7.79 -5.42 8.84
C MET A 104 -8.77 -4.89 9.89
N GLY A 105 -10.04 -4.77 9.49
CA GLY A 105 -11.10 -4.29 10.38
C GLY A 105 -11.02 -2.78 10.60
N ARG A 106 -11.49 -2.34 11.77
CA ARG A 106 -11.50 -0.92 12.15
C ARG A 106 -10.17 -0.54 12.77
N CYS A 107 -9.57 0.55 12.31
CA CYS A 107 -8.33 1.10 12.83
C CYS A 107 -8.43 2.63 12.86
N ALA A 108 -8.06 3.24 13.98
CA ALA A 108 -8.06 4.69 14.16
C ALA A 108 -6.62 5.18 14.31
N TYR A 109 -6.33 6.35 13.75
CA TYR A 109 -5.01 6.96 13.79
C TYR A 109 -5.09 8.47 13.73
N VAL A 110 -4.00 9.14 14.12
CA VAL A 110 -3.85 10.59 14.06
C VAL A 110 -2.79 10.93 13.01
N ILE A 111 -3.12 11.86 12.12
CA ILE A 111 -2.17 12.53 11.24
C ILE A 111 -1.66 13.76 11.98
N ILE A 112 -0.36 13.86 12.17
CA ILE A 112 0.31 15.06 12.69
C ILE A 112 1.02 15.72 11.52
N HIS A 113 0.47 16.85 11.08
CA HIS A 113 0.99 17.64 9.97
C HIS A 113 2.24 18.43 10.39
N SER A 114 2.96 18.98 9.41
CA SER A 114 4.23 19.68 9.66
C SER A 114 4.08 20.98 10.44
N ASP A 115 2.89 21.58 10.42
CA ASP A 115 2.53 22.77 11.19
C ASP A 115 2.02 22.43 12.62
N GLY A 116 1.97 21.15 12.96
CA GLY A 116 1.48 20.65 14.25
C GLY A 116 -0.04 20.40 14.30
N PHE A 117 -0.78 20.67 13.22
CA PHE A 117 -2.19 20.32 13.16
C PHE A 117 -2.37 18.80 13.32
N ARG A 118 -3.37 18.40 14.12
CA ARG A 118 -3.67 17.00 14.42
C ARG A 118 -5.03 16.66 13.83
N GLU A 119 -5.04 15.70 12.92
CA GLU A 119 -6.26 15.23 12.28
C GLU A 119 -6.54 13.76 12.66
N ILE A 120 -7.71 13.50 13.23
CA ILE A 120 -8.13 12.14 13.55
C ILE A 120 -8.72 11.49 12.31
N ARG A 121 -8.28 10.27 12.04
CA ARG A 121 -8.79 9.41 10.97
C ARG A 121 -9.23 8.07 11.53
N GLN A 122 -10.25 7.50 10.89
CA GLN A 122 -10.62 6.11 11.08
C GLN A 122 -10.66 5.44 9.72
N ARG A 123 -10.05 4.27 9.60
CA ARG A 123 -10.08 3.44 8.41
C ARG A 123 -10.71 2.10 8.73
N VAL A 124 -11.53 1.61 7.81
CA VAL A 124 -12.03 0.24 7.82
C VAL A 124 -11.52 -0.46 6.59
N THR A 125 -10.68 -1.46 6.79
CA THR A 125 -10.12 -2.29 5.72
C THR A 125 -10.77 -3.67 5.78
N ARG A 126 -11.17 -4.18 4.63
CA ARG A 126 -11.66 -5.54 4.46
C ARG A 126 -10.86 -6.23 3.36
N GLU A 127 -10.83 -7.54 3.45
CA GLU A 127 -10.19 -8.38 2.48
C GLU A 127 -11.09 -8.51 1.25
N THR A 128 -10.47 -8.78 0.12
CA THR A 128 -11.10 -9.12 -1.15
C THR A 128 -10.39 -10.35 -1.72
N ALA A 129 -10.95 -10.96 -2.75
CA ALA A 129 -10.34 -12.14 -3.38
C ALA A 129 -8.91 -11.89 -3.91
N LEU A 130 -8.54 -10.63 -4.20
CA LEU A 130 -7.27 -10.28 -4.84
C LEU A 130 -6.42 -9.31 -3.99
N GLY A 131 -6.82 -8.98 -2.76
CA GLY A 131 -6.16 -7.96 -1.95
C GLY A 131 -7.11 -7.33 -0.95
N LEU A 132 -7.23 -6.00 -0.94
CA LEU A 132 -8.01 -5.28 0.06
C LEU A 132 -8.94 -4.21 -0.52
N ALA A 133 -9.96 -3.85 0.25
CA ALA A 133 -10.80 -2.68 0.02
C ALA A 133 -10.95 -1.88 1.32
N TRP A 134 -11.12 -0.57 1.21
CA TRP A 134 -11.23 0.28 2.39
C TRP A 134 -12.27 1.38 2.25
N LYS A 135 -12.64 1.89 3.41
CA LYS A 135 -13.30 3.18 3.60
C LYS A 135 -12.56 3.93 4.70
N GLU A 136 -12.49 5.23 4.58
CA GLU A 136 -11.75 6.09 5.50
C GLU A 136 -12.55 7.34 5.81
N TRP A 137 -12.56 7.71 7.08
CA TRP A 137 -13.31 8.83 7.63
C TRP A 137 -12.35 9.77 8.34
N GLY A 138 -12.62 11.07 8.24
CA GLY A 138 -12.02 12.13 9.05
C GLY A 138 -13.08 12.85 9.88
N LEU A 139 -12.75 14.08 10.29
CA LEU A 139 -13.63 14.92 11.10
C LEU A 139 -14.95 15.23 10.38
N ASP A 140 -14.89 15.49 9.08
CA ASP A 140 -16.05 15.88 8.25
C ASP A 140 -16.78 14.69 7.61
N GLY A 141 -16.51 13.47 8.08
CA GLY A 141 -17.13 12.25 7.57
C GLY A 141 -16.24 11.49 6.59
N LEU A 142 -16.85 10.85 5.58
CA LEU A 142 -16.15 9.95 4.66
C LEU A 142 -15.21 10.74 3.75
N VAL A 143 -13.91 10.40 3.76
CA VAL A 143 -12.89 11.12 2.99
C VAL A 143 -12.31 10.31 1.84
N SER A 144 -12.17 9.00 2.01
CA SER A 144 -11.58 8.15 0.98
C SER A 144 -12.22 6.77 0.95
N THR A 145 -12.31 6.20 -0.24
CA THR A 145 -12.69 4.80 -0.44
C THR A 145 -11.86 4.21 -1.56
N GLY A 146 -11.56 2.92 -1.50
CA GLY A 146 -10.80 2.31 -2.58
C GLY A 146 -10.67 0.80 -2.46
N ALA A 147 -9.94 0.25 -3.43
CA ALA A 147 -9.50 -1.14 -3.43
C ALA A 147 -8.13 -1.27 -4.09
N LEU A 148 -7.39 -2.27 -3.66
CA LEU A 148 -6.05 -2.58 -4.13
C LEU A 148 -5.90 -4.09 -4.27
N GLU A 149 -5.56 -4.54 -5.48
CA GLU A 149 -5.03 -5.86 -5.75
C GLU A 149 -3.57 -5.91 -5.28
N LEU A 150 -3.19 -6.98 -4.61
CA LEU A 150 -1.87 -7.17 -4.02
C LEU A 150 -1.20 -8.41 -4.60
N ASP A 151 0.13 -8.35 -4.72
CA ASP A 151 0.91 -9.56 -4.97
C ASP A 151 1.28 -10.30 -3.67
N GLN A 152 2.05 -11.37 -3.80
CA GLN A 152 2.46 -12.21 -2.67
C GLN A 152 3.37 -11.50 -1.65
N LEU A 153 3.91 -10.32 -1.98
CA LEU A 153 4.66 -9.48 -1.04
C LEU A 153 3.77 -8.45 -0.35
N GLY A 154 2.48 -8.40 -0.65
CA GLY A 154 1.58 -7.32 -0.26
C GLY A 154 1.84 -6.02 -1.02
N ALA A 155 2.61 -6.04 -2.11
CA ALA A 155 2.86 -4.85 -2.92
C ALA A 155 1.69 -4.60 -3.89
N ALA A 156 1.39 -3.32 -4.13
CA ALA A 156 0.29 -2.89 -5.00
C ALA A 156 0.46 -3.41 -6.42
N MET A 157 -0.58 -4.04 -6.99
CA MET A 157 -0.64 -4.44 -8.40
C MET A 157 -1.55 -3.54 -9.21
N LYS A 158 -2.81 -3.38 -8.78
CA LYS A 158 -3.80 -2.52 -9.43
C LYS A 158 -4.72 -1.97 -8.37
N GLY A 159 -5.24 -0.78 -8.56
CA GLY A 159 -6.14 -0.22 -7.58
C GLY A 159 -6.96 0.92 -8.11
N TRP A 160 -7.87 1.35 -7.26
CA TRP A 160 -8.55 2.61 -7.43
C TRP A 160 -8.81 3.23 -6.05
N ALA A 161 -8.78 4.55 -6.02
CA ALA A 161 -9.20 5.33 -4.87
C ALA A 161 -10.15 6.44 -5.34
N ARG A 162 -11.13 6.77 -4.52
CA ARG A 162 -11.97 7.95 -4.66
C ARG A 162 -11.74 8.82 -3.45
N ASP A 163 -11.36 10.06 -3.71
CA ASP A 163 -11.39 11.15 -2.75
C ASP A 163 -12.81 11.73 -2.73
N HIS A 164 -13.42 11.80 -1.55
CA HIS A 164 -14.82 12.24 -1.41
C HIS A 164 -14.96 13.76 -1.25
N GLN A 165 -13.88 14.47 -0.97
CA GLN A 165 -13.89 15.93 -0.90
C GLN A 165 -13.87 16.55 -2.31
N SER A 166 -12.97 16.07 -3.16
CA SER A 166 -12.82 16.51 -4.55
C SER A 166 -13.71 15.74 -5.54
N GLY A 167 -14.19 14.56 -5.16
CA GLY A 167 -14.90 13.63 -6.04
C GLY A 167 -14.01 12.90 -7.05
N VAL A 168 -12.70 13.18 -7.06
CA VAL A 168 -11.73 12.59 -7.99
C VAL A 168 -11.60 11.09 -7.74
N LYS A 169 -11.67 10.32 -8.82
CA LYS A 169 -11.39 8.89 -8.80
C LYS A 169 -10.10 8.61 -9.57
N THR A 170 -9.09 8.14 -8.85
CA THR A 170 -7.82 7.72 -9.41
C THR A 170 -7.81 6.21 -9.57
N ARG A 171 -7.43 5.73 -10.75
CA ARG A 171 -7.06 4.34 -10.97
C ARG A 171 -5.54 4.25 -11.00
N SER A 172 -5.00 3.12 -10.62
CA SER A 172 -3.56 2.89 -10.70
C SER A 172 -3.25 1.44 -11.07
N ARG A 173 -2.10 1.24 -11.70
CA ARG A 173 -1.54 -0.08 -11.97
C ARG A 173 -0.03 -0.03 -11.82
N ARG A 174 0.52 -1.09 -11.24
CA ARG A 174 1.95 -1.31 -11.22
C ARG A 174 2.39 -1.75 -12.61
N ILE A 175 3.38 -1.05 -13.14
CA ILE A 175 3.99 -1.38 -14.44
C ILE A 175 5.34 -2.07 -14.26
N LEU A 176 5.99 -1.89 -13.11
CA LEU A 176 7.28 -2.52 -12.80
C LEU A 176 7.40 -2.82 -11.31
N LEU A 177 7.94 -4.00 -11.01
CA LEU A 177 8.56 -4.34 -9.74
C LEU A 177 9.90 -4.98 -10.04
N ALA A 178 11.00 -4.35 -9.63
CA ALA A 178 12.34 -4.89 -9.71
C ALA A 178 12.88 -5.05 -8.29
N LEU A 179 13.21 -6.28 -7.92
CA LEU A 179 13.85 -6.59 -6.64
C LEU A 179 15.36 -6.66 -6.87
N ASN A 180 16.13 -6.07 -5.97
CA ASN A 180 17.59 -6.15 -5.95
C ASN A 180 18.06 -7.32 -5.08
#